data_AF-A0A9X5E9G0-F1
#
_entry.id   AF-A0A9X5E9G0-F1
#
_cell.length_a   1.000
_cell.length_b   1.000
_cell.length_c   1.000
_cell.angle_alpha   90.00
_cell.angle_beta   90.00
_cell.angle_gamma   90.00
#
_symmetry.space_group_name_H-M   'P 1'
#
loop_
_entity.id
_entity.type
_entity.pdbx_description
1 polymer ?
#
loop_
_entity_poly.entity_id
_entity_poly.type
_entity_poly.pdbx_seq_one_letter_code
_entity_poly.pdbx_strand_id
1 'polypeptide(L)'
;MKYDPTKHNRQSIRLQNYNYSTAGAYFITICTHQRECLFGESSEGVIQLNRLGKIARSHWMNLPKYHLNLYLDAFVVMPNHLHGILILHVDKAGFDPNICYYNRNSIWRSL
;
A
#
# COMPACT_ATOMS: atom_id res chain seq x y z
N MET A 1 -13.93 2.95 -20.95
CA MET A 1 -13.89 1.80 -21.87
C MET A 1 -15.04 0.86 -21.52
N LYS A 2 -15.82 0.38 -22.48
CA LYS A 2 -16.84 -0.66 -22.22
C LYS A 2 -16.15 -2.01 -22.05
N TYR A 3 -16.54 -2.77 -21.04
CA TYR A 3 -16.00 -4.11 -20.78
C TYR A 3 -16.51 -5.08 -21.85
N ASP A 4 -15.60 -5.61 -22.68
CA ASP A 4 -15.85 -6.69 -23.63
C ASP A 4 -15.29 -8.03 -23.06
N PRO A 5 -16.13 -8.97 -22.59
CA PRO A 5 -15.67 -10.22 -21.98
C PRO A 5 -14.98 -11.16 -22.99
N THR A 6 -15.16 -10.95 -24.30
CA THR A 6 -14.50 -11.76 -25.34
C THR A 6 -13.06 -11.31 -25.60
N LYS A 7 -12.74 -10.04 -25.27
CA LYS A 7 -11.40 -9.45 -25.41
C LYS A 7 -10.68 -9.28 -24.07
N HIS A 8 -11.42 -9.05 -23.00
CA HIS A 8 -10.88 -8.87 -21.64
C HIS A 8 -11.04 -10.18 -20.86
N ASN A 9 -10.14 -11.12 -21.14
CA ASN A 9 -10.07 -12.35 -20.35
C ASN A 9 -9.34 -12.06 -19.03
N ARG A 10 -10.08 -11.55 -18.04
CA ARG A 10 -9.51 -11.22 -16.74
C ARG A 10 -9.19 -12.52 -15.99
N GLN A 11 -7.93 -12.93 -16.07
CA GLN A 11 -7.42 -13.99 -15.22
C GLN A 11 -7.32 -13.53 -13.76
N SER A 12 -7.38 -14.49 -12.84
CA SER A 12 -7.09 -14.21 -11.43
C SER A 12 -5.66 -13.69 -11.29
N ILE A 13 -5.51 -12.55 -10.64
CA ILE A 13 -4.19 -12.04 -10.22
C ILE A 13 -3.61 -12.85 -9.05
N ARG A 14 -4.43 -13.65 -8.36
CA ARG A 14 -3.98 -14.48 -7.25
C ARG A 14 -3.35 -15.76 -7.79
N LEU A 15 -2.15 -16.05 -7.30
CA LEU A 15 -1.45 -17.29 -7.60
C LEU A 15 -2.23 -18.46 -7.01
N GLN A 16 -2.62 -19.39 -7.87
CA GLN A 16 -3.40 -20.56 -7.46
C GLN A 16 -2.59 -21.41 -6.47
N ASN A 17 -3.26 -21.90 -5.43
CA ASN A 17 -2.67 -22.73 -4.36
C ASN A 17 -1.59 -22.04 -3.50
N TYR A 18 -1.41 -20.72 -3.61
CA TYR A 18 -0.50 -19.98 -2.74
C TYR A 18 -1.18 -19.58 -1.42
N ASN A 19 -0.54 -19.89 -0.29
CA ASN A 19 -1.01 -19.46 1.03
C ASN A 19 -0.48 -18.05 1.34
N TYR A 20 -1.34 -17.04 1.23
CA TYR A 20 -0.99 -15.64 1.46
C TYR A 20 -0.77 -15.27 2.94
N SER A 21 -0.94 -16.21 3.86
CA SER A 21 -0.60 -16.02 5.27
C SER A 21 0.87 -16.37 5.57
N THR A 22 1.64 -16.87 4.60
CA THR A 22 3.07 -17.14 4.80
C THR A 22 3.88 -15.86 4.79
N ALA A 23 5.07 -15.93 5.41
CA ALA A 23 6.05 -14.85 5.35
C ALA A 23 6.41 -14.50 3.91
N GLY A 24 6.52 -13.21 3.62
CA GLY A 24 6.76 -12.70 2.28
C GLY A 24 6.44 -11.21 2.16
N ALA A 25 6.87 -10.61 1.04
CA ALA A 25 6.55 -9.24 0.69
C ALA A 25 5.34 -9.20 -0.24
N TYR A 26 4.38 -8.32 0.07
CA TYR A 26 3.11 -8.20 -0.64
C TYR A 26 2.89 -6.75 -1.04
N PHE A 27 2.77 -6.51 -2.35
CA PHE A 27 2.30 -5.23 -2.87
C PHE A 27 0.78 -5.17 -2.75
N ILE A 28 0.28 -4.13 -2.09
CA ILE A 28 -1.15 -3.91 -1.90
C ILE A 28 -1.57 -2.52 -2.40
N THR A 29 -2.80 -2.49 -2.88
CA THR A 29 -3.48 -1.26 -3.32
C THR A 29 -4.81 -1.18 -2.60
N ILE A 30 -5.06 -0.09 -1.90
CA ILE A 30 -6.33 0.21 -1.25
C ILE A 30 -6.94 1.42 -1.94
N CYS A 31 -8.03 1.22 -2.67
CA CYS A 31 -8.74 2.31 -3.35
C CYS A 31 -9.88 2.85 -2.48
N THR A 32 -10.13 4.15 -2.54
CA THR A 32 -11.35 4.74 -2.00
C THR A 32 -12.57 4.23 -2.78
N HIS A 33 -13.74 4.34 -2.15
CA HIS A 33 -15.00 4.02 -2.82
C HIS A 33 -15.13 4.84 -4.11
N GLN A 34 -15.49 4.19 -5.21
CA GLN A 34 -15.61 4.81 -6.55
C GLN A 34 -14.38 5.61 -7.01
N ARG A 35 -13.21 5.41 -6.39
CA ARG A 35 -11.97 6.17 -6.66
C ARG A 35 -12.14 7.69 -6.43
N GLU A 36 -12.99 8.08 -5.50
CA GLU A 36 -13.12 9.48 -5.07
C GLU A 36 -11.81 9.99 -4.43
N CYS A 37 -11.43 11.23 -4.72
CA CYS A 37 -10.20 11.86 -4.21
C CYS A 37 -10.32 12.31 -2.74
N LEU A 38 -10.60 11.36 -1.84
CA LEU A 38 -10.86 11.66 -0.43
C LEU A 38 -9.61 12.02 0.37
N PHE A 39 -8.41 11.64 -0.08
CA PHE A 39 -7.17 11.80 0.67
C PHE A 39 -6.45 13.13 0.39
N GLY A 40 -6.92 13.90 -0.57
CA GLY A 40 -6.33 15.19 -0.94
C GLY A 40 -6.35 15.40 -2.43
N GLU A 41 -5.42 16.20 -2.92
CA GLU A 41 -5.27 16.53 -4.33
C GLU A 41 -3.81 16.48 -4.75
N SER A 42 -3.58 16.38 -6.07
CA SER A 42 -2.26 16.47 -6.67
C SER A 42 -2.15 17.80 -7.40
N SER A 43 -1.21 18.65 -6.98
CA SER A 43 -0.90 19.91 -7.65
C SER A 43 0.59 19.93 -8.01
N GLU A 44 0.91 20.25 -9.27
CA GLU A 44 2.29 20.33 -9.77
C GLU A 44 3.13 19.05 -9.54
N GLY A 45 2.50 17.89 -9.57
CA GLY A 45 3.16 16.60 -9.33
C GLY A 45 3.51 16.33 -7.86
N VAL A 46 2.98 17.15 -6.93
CA VAL A 46 3.10 16.95 -5.49
C VAL A 46 1.73 16.68 -4.90
N ILE A 47 1.67 15.70 -4.00
CA ILE A 47 0.43 15.32 -3.33
C ILE A 47 0.27 16.14 -2.06
N GLN A 48 -0.82 16.91 -2.02
CA GLN A 48 -1.23 17.66 -0.86
C GLN A 48 -2.30 16.85 -0.11
N LEU A 49 -1.87 16.14 0.94
CA LEU A 49 -2.78 15.36 1.77
C LEU A 49 -3.68 16.28 2.61
N ASN A 50 -4.99 16.06 2.50
CA ASN A 50 -5.97 16.69 3.38
C ASN A 50 -6.01 15.97 4.75
N ARG A 51 -6.97 16.32 5.61
CA ARG A 51 -7.13 15.68 6.93
C ARG A 51 -7.30 14.15 6.84
N LEU A 52 -8.09 13.66 5.90
CA LEU A 52 -8.34 12.22 5.74
C LEU A 52 -7.11 11.49 5.19
N GLY A 53 -6.38 12.09 4.24
CA GLY A 53 -5.11 11.52 3.75
C GLY A 53 -4.04 11.43 4.83
N LYS A 54 -3.95 12.43 5.72
CA LYS A 54 -3.06 12.39 6.89
C LYS A 54 -3.47 11.29 7.88
N ILE A 55 -4.78 11.08 8.08
CA ILE A 55 -5.30 9.97 8.91
C ILE A 55 -4.93 8.63 8.28
N ALA A 56 -5.17 8.43 6.98
CA ALA A 56 -4.82 7.21 6.27
C ALA A 56 -3.32 6.89 6.38
N ARG A 57 -2.45 7.90 6.16
CA ARG A 57 -1.00 7.78 6.35
C ARG A 57 -0.63 7.40 7.78
N SER A 58 -1.25 8.03 8.78
CA SER A 58 -0.99 7.74 10.20
C SER A 58 -1.36 6.31 10.55
N HIS A 59 -2.55 5.84 10.14
CA HIS A 59 -2.96 4.45 10.37
C HIS A 59 -2.04 3.45 9.68
N TRP A 60 -1.67 3.72 8.42
CA TRP A 60 -0.72 2.88 7.70
C TRP A 60 0.59 2.73 8.50
N MET A 61 1.19 3.85 8.91
CA MET A 61 2.44 3.86 9.70
C MET A 61 2.31 3.19 11.07
N ASN A 62 1.10 3.10 11.62
CA ASN A 62 0.86 2.46 12.91
C ASN A 62 0.54 0.96 12.79
N LEU A 63 0.39 0.39 11.59
CA LEU A 63 0.10 -1.03 11.42
C LEU A 63 1.05 -1.96 12.20
N PRO A 64 2.39 -1.76 12.19
CA PRO A 64 3.31 -2.60 12.98
C PRO A 64 3.09 -2.56 14.49
N LYS A 65 2.44 -1.50 15.02
CA LYS A 65 2.10 -1.41 16.45
C LYS A 65 0.96 -2.34 16.83
N TYR A 66 0.09 -2.67 15.88
CA TYR A 66 -1.07 -3.54 16.08
C TYR A 66 -0.82 -4.97 15.59
N HIS A 67 0.15 -5.16 14.71
CA HIS A 67 0.51 -6.44 14.09
C HIS A 67 2.01 -6.66 14.21
N LEU A 68 2.43 -7.45 15.22
CA LEU A 68 3.84 -7.67 15.54
C LEU A 68 4.61 -8.41 14.44
N ASN A 69 3.89 -9.19 13.62
CA ASN A 69 4.42 -10.01 12.54
C ASN A 69 4.43 -9.29 11.17
N LEU A 70 4.39 -7.95 11.18
CA LEU A 70 4.24 -7.11 10.00
C LEU A 70 5.21 -5.92 10.02
N TYR A 71 5.99 -5.80 8.94
CA TYR A 71 6.77 -4.61 8.62
C TYR A 71 6.19 -3.86 7.42
N LEU A 72 6.49 -2.57 7.37
CA LEU A 72 6.20 -1.70 6.24
C LEU A 72 7.48 -1.44 5.46
N ASP A 73 7.39 -1.47 4.13
CA ASP A 73 8.41 -0.90 3.25
C ASP A 73 7.79 0.31 2.51
N ALA A 74 8.16 0.54 1.25
CA ALA A 74 7.70 1.67 0.46
C ALA A 74 6.17 1.72 0.37
N PHE A 75 5.63 2.93 0.55
CA PHE A 75 4.22 3.22 0.36
C PHE A 75 4.01 4.66 -0.09
N VAL A 76 2.85 4.94 -0.69
CA VAL A 76 2.42 6.28 -1.09
C VAL A 76 0.91 6.40 -0.90
N VAL A 77 0.47 7.55 -0.39
CA VAL A 77 -0.95 7.92 -0.34
C VAL A 77 -1.23 8.87 -1.48
N MET A 78 -1.99 8.38 -2.47
CA MET A 78 -2.49 9.15 -3.60
C MET A 78 -3.87 9.74 -3.26
N PRO A 79 -4.41 10.71 -4.03
CA PRO A 79 -5.70 11.33 -3.71
C PRO A 79 -6.86 10.34 -3.49
N ASN A 80 -6.89 9.24 -4.22
CA ASN A 80 -7.98 8.26 -4.20
C ASN A 80 -7.54 6.81 -3.92
N HIS A 81 -6.27 6.58 -3.60
CA HIS A 81 -5.79 5.24 -3.26
C HIS A 81 -4.50 5.30 -2.47
N LEU A 82 -4.15 4.19 -1.85
CA LEU A 82 -2.87 3.97 -1.19
C LEU A 82 -2.21 2.76 -1.87
N HIS A 83 -0.94 2.89 -2.22
CA HIS A 83 -0.09 1.77 -2.60
C HIS A 83 0.94 1.52 -1.50
N GLY A 84 1.25 0.27 -1.23
CA GLY A 84 2.31 -0.05 -0.28
C GLY A 84 2.76 -1.49 -0.31
N ILE A 85 3.94 -1.72 0.26
CA ILE A 85 4.53 -3.04 0.44
C ILE A 85 4.43 -3.41 1.91
N LEU A 86 3.76 -4.53 2.19
CA LEU A 86 3.73 -5.16 3.51
C LEU A 86 4.65 -6.37 3.51
N ILE A 87 5.45 -6.53 4.56
CA ILE A 87 6.31 -7.69 4.74
C ILE A 87 5.79 -8.46 5.94
N LEU A 88 5.23 -9.65 5.68
CA LEU A 88 4.85 -10.59 6.72
C LEU A 88 6.06 -11.43 7.11
N HIS A 89 6.23 -11.68 8.40
CA HIS A 89 7.25 -12.59 8.92
C HIS A 89 6.64 -13.54 9.95
N VAL A 90 7.32 -14.66 10.20
CA VAL A 90 6.96 -15.59 11.28
C VAL A 90 7.79 -15.19 12.48
N ASP A 91 7.18 -14.62 13.52
CA ASP A 91 7.91 -14.18 14.71
C ASP A 91 8.62 -15.34 15.40
N LYS A 92 9.94 -15.22 15.56
CA LYS A 92 10.59 -15.42 16.86
C LYS A 92 11.10 -14.05 17.28
N ALA A 93 10.77 -13.63 18.50
CA ALA A 93 11.11 -12.33 19.07
C ALA A 93 12.53 -11.84 18.69
N GLY A 94 12.62 -10.60 18.19
CA GLY A 94 13.90 -9.90 17.99
C GLY A 94 14.05 -9.28 16.61
N PHE A 95 13.42 -8.12 16.39
CA PHE A 95 13.81 -7.21 15.31
C PHE A 95 13.96 -5.80 15.88
N ASP A 96 15.09 -5.18 15.56
CA ASP A 96 15.43 -3.82 15.96
C ASP A 96 14.65 -2.82 15.07
N PRO A 97 13.78 -1.97 15.65
CA PRO A 97 12.99 -0.98 14.91
C PRO A 97 13.83 0.08 14.17
N ASN A 98 15.15 0.12 14.35
CA ASN A 98 16.03 1.06 13.66
C ASN A 98 16.49 0.62 12.24
N ILE A 99 16.18 -0.60 11.79
CA ILE A 99 16.71 -1.12 10.51
C ILE A 99 15.92 -0.67 9.26
N CYS A 100 14.66 -0.23 9.36
CA CYS A 100 13.83 0.05 8.17
C CYS A 100 13.21 1.46 8.09
N TYR A 101 13.92 2.50 8.54
CA TYR A 101 13.57 3.88 8.17
C TYR A 101 14.47 4.39 7.03
N TYR A 102 14.40 3.75 5.84
CA TYR A 102 14.97 4.36 4.64
C TYR A 102 13.93 5.25 3.96
N ASN A 103 14.01 6.54 4.25
CA ASN A 103 13.21 7.60 3.65
C ASN A 103 13.55 7.74 2.14
N ARG A 104 12.86 6.99 1.27
CA ARG A 104 12.89 7.19 -0.19
C ARG A 104 11.82 8.18 -0.64
N ASN A 105 11.98 9.45 -0.26
CA ASN A 105 11.13 10.55 -0.71
C ASN A 105 11.40 11.02 -2.16
N SER A 106 11.88 10.18 -3.07
CA SER A 106 12.28 10.62 -4.42
C SER A 106 11.91 9.74 -5.61
N ILE A 107 11.13 8.65 -5.44
CA ILE A 107 10.90 7.69 -6.55
C ILE A 107 9.51 7.75 -7.19
N TRP A 108 8.52 8.42 -6.61
CA TRP A 108 7.17 8.46 -7.18
C TRP A 108 6.89 9.77 -7.93
N ARG A 109 7.51 9.94 -9.11
CA ARG A 109 7.24 11.06 -10.03
C ARG A 109 6.51 10.66 -11.33
N SER A 110 6.12 9.40 -11.50
CA SER A 110 5.46 8.98 -12.75
C SER A 110 4.71 7.64 -12.67
N LEU A 111 3.73 7.55 -11.77
CA LEU A 111 2.62 6.59 -11.91
C LEU A 111 1.29 7.31 -11.73
#